data_AF-A0A955F1U0-F1
#
_entry.id   AF-A0A955F1U0-F1
#
_cell.length_a   1.000
_cell.length_b   1.000
_cell.length_c   1.000
_cell.angle_alpha   90.00
_cell.angle_beta   90.00
_cell.angle_gamma   90.00
#
_symmetry.space_group_name_H-M   'P 1'
#
loop_
_entity.id
_entity.type
_entity.pdbx_description
1 polymer ?
#
loop_
_entity_poly.entity_id
_entity_poly.type
_entity_poly.pdbx_seq_one_letter_code
_entity_poly.pdbx_strand_id
1 'polypeptide(L)'
;MLDLASDTDPTWTRRALDNLDAILLDHAHCERKAASTALSLIFKYTDQTSLMIPLSELAREELRHFEEVIGHVERRGGHFGRQKPSPYAGQLMEACRTHEPERLLDVLIICSLIES
;
A
#
# COMPACT_ATOMS: atom_id res chain seq x y z
N MET A 1 5.27 -14.42 -3.67
CA MET A 1 4.21 -13.63 -4.31
C MET A 1 2.97 -14.51 -4.34
N LEU A 2 1.81 -13.98 -3.97
CA LEU A 2 0.57 -14.75 -3.95
C LEU A 2 0.02 -14.86 -5.39
N ASP A 3 -0.64 -15.98 -5.71
CA ASP A 3 -1.37 -16.10 -6.96
C ASP A 3 -2.71 -15.36 -6.84
N LEU A 4 -2.89 -14.28 -7.61
CA LEU A 4 -4.14 -13.52 -7.65
C LEU A 4 -5.26 -14.36 -8.29
N ALA A 5 -6.48 -14.19 -7.78
CA ALA A 5 -7.63 -14.97 -8.25
C ALA A 5 -8.12 -14.60 -9.66
N SER A 6 -7.73 -13.44 -10.17
CA SER A 6 -8.10 -12.95 -11.49
C SER A 6 -7.10 -11.93 -11.99
N ASP A 7 -6.96 -11.83 -13.32
CA ASP A 7 -6.17 -10.78 -13.95
C ASP A 7 -6.85 -9.40 -13.82
N THR A 8 -6.05 -8.35 -13.97
CA THR A 8 -6.57 -6.98 -14.08
C THR A 8 -7.41 -6.85 -15.35
N ASP A 9 -8.60 -6.23 -15.25
CA ASP A 9 -9.45 -5.91 -16.40
C ASP A 9 -8.63 -5.19 -17.49
N PRO A 10 -8.57 -5.69 -18.75
CA PRO A 10 -7.79 -5.08 -19.82
C PRO A 10 -8.16 -3.61 -20.12
N THR A 11 -9.37 -3.17 -19.75
CA THR A 11 -9.81 -1.79 -19.89
C THR A 11 -9.23 -0.85 -18.83
N TRP A 12 -8.73 -1.38 -17.72
CA TRP A 12 -8.14 -0.61 -16.62
C TRP A 12 -6.96 0.23 -17.11
N THR A 13 -6.05 -0.36 -17.89
CA THR A 13 -4.87 0.36 -18.41
C THR A 13 -5.27 1.59 -19.22
N ARG A 14 -6.30 1.48 -20.07
CA ARG A 14 -6.79 2.62 -20.85
C ARG A 14 -7.32 3.72 -19.91
N ARG A 15 -8.18 3.35 -18.95
CA ARG A 15 -8.74 4.30 -17.98
C ARG A 15 -7.66 4.97 -17.13
N ALA A 16 -6.62 4.23 -16.76
CA ALA A 16 -5.48 4.72 -16.00
C ALA A 16 -4.66 5.74 -16.81
N LEU A 17 -4.40 5.45 -18.09
CA LEU A 17 -3.70 6.38 -19.00
C LEU A 17 -4.50 7.66 -19.25
N ASP A 18 -5.83 7.55 -19.39
CA ASP A 18 -6.72 8.71 -19.56
C ASP A 18 -6.77 9.61 -18.31
N ASN A 19 -6.35 9.10 -17.14
CA ASN A 19 -6.40 9.80 -15.85
C ASN A 19 -5.06 9.73 -15.11
N LEU A 20 -3.95 9.75 -15.85
CA LEU A 20 -2.63 9.41 -15.32
C LEU A 20 -2.21 10.26 -14.11
N ASP A 21 -2.55 11.55 -14.08
CA ASP A 21 -2.18 12.42 -12.96
C ASP A 21 -2.91 12.03 -11.66
N ALA A 22 -4.17 11.58 -11.76
CA ALA A 22 -4.92 11.07 -10.62
C ALA A 22 -4.40 9.70 -10.15
N ILE A 23 -3.92 8.86 -11.09
CA ILE A 23 -3.28 7.58 -10.77
C ILE A 23 -1.95 7.79 -10.04
N LEU A 24 -1.11 8.71 -10.52
CA LEU A 24 0.16 9.03 -9.87
C LEU A 24 -0.05 9.60 -8.46
N LEU A 25 -1.06 10.45 -8.28
CA LEU A 25 -1.41 10.95 -6.95
C LEU A 25 -1.93 9.83 -6.03
N ASP A 26 -2.78 8.92 -6.55
CA ASP A 26 -3.26 7.76 -5.78
C ASP A 26 -2.10 6.86 -5.34
N HIS A 27 -1.20 6.59 -6.29
CA HIS A 27 -0.03 5.76 -6.09
C HIS A 27 0.87 6.35 -5.00
N ALA A 28 1.18 7.66 -5.02
CA ALA A 28 1.91 8.31 -3.94
C ALA A 28 1.19 8.16 -2.58
N HIS A 29 -0.14 8.19 -2.53
CA HIS A 29 -0.86 7.89 -1.30
C HIS A 29 -0.72 6.43 -0.88
N CYS A 30 -0.71 5.48 -1.83
CA CYS A 30 -0.49 4.06 -1.57
C CYS A 30 0.89 3.80 -0.96
N GLU A 31 1.97 4.31 -1.56
CA GLU A 31 3.34 4.17 -1.05
C GLU A 31 3.45 4.69 0.40
N ARG A 32 2.94 5.90 0.64
CA ARG A 32 2.94 6.49 1.99
C ARG A 32 2.11 5.68 3.00
N LYS A 33 0.98 5.10 2.57
CA LYS A 33 0.15 4.23 3.42
C LYS A 33 0.82 2.90 3.70
N ALA A 34 1.54 2.32 2.74
CA ALA A 34 2.30 1.08 2.91
C ALA A 34 3.40 1.28 3.97
N ALA A 35 4.20 2.35 3.85
CA ALA A 35 5.17 2.74 4.88
C ALA A 35 4.51 2.93 6.26
N SER A 36 3.40 3.68 6.32
CA SER A 36 2.66 3.90 7.56
C SER A 36 2.13 2.61 8.18
N THR A 37 1.71 1.64 7.36
CA THR A 37 1.21 0.34 7.80
C THR A 37 2.35 -0.48 8.40
N ALA A 38 3.51 -0.54 7.72
CA ALA A 38 4.69 -1.23 8.23
C ALA A 38 5.16 -0.67 9.59
N LEU A 39 5.21 0.67 9.73
CA LEU A 39 5.52 1.33 11.01
C LEU A 39 4.48 1.01 12.10
N SER A 40 3.19 1.01 11.74
CA SER A 40 2.11 0.65 12.69
C SER A 40 2.25 -0.77 13.21
N LEU A 41 2.67 -1.70 12.35
CA LEU A 41 2.93 -3.10 12.73
C LEU A 41 4.13 -3.21 13.69
N ILE A 42 5.22 -2.47 13.45
CA ILE A 42 6.38 -2.43 14.36
C ILE A 42 5.97 -1.96 15.75
N PHE A 43 5.17 -0.90 15.85
CA PHE A 43 4.72 -0.37 17.14
C PHE A 43 3.71 -1.28 17.83
N LYS A 44 2.88 -2.00 17.09
CA LYS A 44 1.85 -2.87 17.65
C LYS A 44 2.41 -4.22 18.12
N TYR A 45 3.35 -4.79 17.38
CA TYR A 45 3.85 -6.15 17.59
C TYR A 45 5.30 -6.16 18.10
N THR A 46 5.53 -5.49 19.24
CA THR A 46 6.88 -5.27 19.80
C THR A 46 7.61 -6.56 20.18
N ASP A 47 6.88 -7.63 20.46
CA ASP A 47 7.48 -8.92 20.84
C ASP A 47 7.84 -9.79 19.63
N GLN A 48 7.50 -9.35 18.41
CA GLN A 48 7.80 -10.04 17.16
C GLN A 48 9.09 -9.50 16.53
N THR A 49 10.22 -9.70 17.22
CA THR A 49 11.53 -9.16 16.80
C THR A 49 11.92 -9.57 15.37
N SER A 50 11.49 -10.74 14.92
CA SER A 50 11.74 -11.23 13.55
C SER A 50 11.05 -10.39 12.46
N LEU A 51 9.99 -9.65 12.79
CA LEU A 51 9.28 -8.77 11.87
C LEU A 51 9.81 -7.34 11.88
N MET A 52 10.48 -6.92 12.97
CA MET A 52 10.88 -5.51 13.15
C MET A 52 11.83 -5.01 12.05
N ILE A 53 12.89 -5.78 11.76
CA ILE A 53 13.87 -5.38 10.76
C ILE A 53 13.26 -5.41 9.35
N PRO A 54 12.59 -6.48 8.89
CA PRO A 54 11.94 -6.50 7.57
C PRO A 54 10.90 -5.39 7.39
N LEU A 55 10.07 -5.11 8.39
CA LEU A 55 9.07 -4.03 8.31
C LEU A 55 9.73 -2.64 8.27
N SER A 56 10.87 -2.46 8.95
CA SER A 56 11.59 -1.19 8.91
C SER A 56 12.27 -0.97 7.56
N GLU A 57 12.80 -2.02 6.94
CA GLU A 57 13.35 -1.98 5.59
C GLU A 57 12.25 -1.69 4.58
N LEU A 58 11.11 -2.39 4.66
CA LEU A 58 9.93 -2.13 3.85
C LEU A 58 9.47 -0.68 3.97
N ALA A 59 9.31 -0.16 5.18
CA ALA A 59 8.87 1.23 5.37
C ALA A 59 9.81 2.25 4.71
N ARG A 60 11.12 1.99 4.71
CA ARG A 60 12.11 2.86 4.05
C ARG A 60 12.03 2.75 2.53
N GLU A 61 11.81 1.54 2.02
CA GLU A 61 11.62 1.28 0.59
C GLU A 61 10.41 2.04 0.05
N GLU A 62 9.25 1.92 0.71
CA GLU A 62 8.03 2.61 0.25
C GLU A 62 8.10 4.13 0.41
N LEU A 63 8.87 4.64 1.38
CA LEU A 63 9.14 6.07 1.45
C LEU A 63 10.00 6.54 0.28
N ARG A 64 10.93 5.71 -0.22
CA ARG A 64 11.70 6.02 -1.43
C ARG A 64 10.79 6.02 -2.66
N HIS A 65 9.92 5.01 -2.81
CA HIS A 65 8.93 4.99 -3.89
C HIS A 65 8.00 6.20 -3.84
N PHE A 66 7.54 6.57 -2.64
CA PHE A 66 6.76 7.80 -2.43
C PHE A 66 7.51 9.03 -2.95
N GLU A 67 8.77 9.23 -2.56
CA GLU A 67 9.59 10.36 -3.02
C GLU A 67 9.75 10.37 -4.55
N GLU A 68 9.98 9.21 -5.16
CA GLU A 68 10.09 9.07 -6.62
C GLU A 68 8.80 9.49 -7.33
N VAL A 69 7.65 9.01 -6.86
CA VAL A 69 6.33 9.27 -7.45
C VAL A 69 5.95 10.73 -7.29
N ILE A 70 6.23 11.35 -6.13
CA ILE A 70 6.07 12.79 -5.94
C ILE A 70 6.93 13.57 -6.95
N GLY A 71 8.18 13.18 -7.14
CA GLY A 71 9.04 13.78 -8.17
C GLY A 71 8.49 13.62 -9.60
N HIS A 72 7.76 12.55 -9.89
CA HIS A 72 7.02 12.40 -11.16
C HIS A 72 5.80 13.32 -11.23
N VAL A 73 5.02 13.44 -10.16
CA VAL A 73 3.86 14.35 -10.08
C VAL A 73 4.28 15.81 -10.28
N GLU A 74 5.33 16.25 -9.60
CA GLU A 74 5.85 17.61 -9.69
C GLU A 74 6.39 17.95 -11.09
N ARG A 75 7.13 17.02 -11.72
CA ARG A 75 7.61 17.19 -13.12
C ARG A 75 6.48 17.36 -14.12
N ARG A 76 5.26 16.91 -13.79
CA ARG A 76 4.06 17.06 -14.62
C ARG A 76 3.25 18.32 -14.28
N GLY A 77 3.74 19.15 -13.36
CA GLY A 77 3.06 20.37 -12.89
C GLY A 77 1.97 20.12 -11.84
N GLY A 78 1.87 18.88 -11.33
CA GLY A 78 0.99 18.53 -10.22
C GLY A 78 1.61 18.84 -8.86
N HIS A 79 0.83 18.66 -7.80
CA HIS A 79 1.31 18.73 -6.42
C HIS A 79 0.64 17.65 -5.58
N PHE A 80 1.30 17.24 -4.50
CA PHE A 80 0.70 16.31 -3.57
C PHE A 80 -0.49 16.96 -2.86
N GLY A 81 -1.67 16.37 -3.04
CA GLY A 81 -2.92 16.89 -2.52
C GLY A 81 -3.78 15.81 -1.87
N ARG A 82 -4.92 16.22 -1.32
CA ARG A 82 -5.90 15.27 -0.80
C ARG A 82 -6.53 14.50 -1.97
N GLN A 83 -6.62 13.19 -1.81
CA GLN A 83 -7.33 12.31 -2.73
C GLN A 83 -8.41 11.56 -1.97
N LYS A 84 -9.53 11.27 -2.63
CA LYS A 84 -10.56 10.39 -2.07
C LYS A 84 -9.97 8.97 -2.01
N PRO A 85 -9.86 8.34 -0.83
CA PRO A 85 -9.29 7.01 -0.73
C PRO A 85 -10.19 5.98 -1.41
N SER A 86 -9.57 5.02 -2.11
CA SER A 86 -10.24 3.80 -2.57
C SER A 86 -10.71 2.96 -1.38
N PRO A 87 -11.89 2.32 -1.46
CA PRO A 87 -12.36 1.44 -0.40
C PRO A 87 -11.62 0.10 -0.35
N TYR A 88 -10.81 -0.24 -1.37
CA TYR A 88 -10.20 -1.57 -1.56
C TYR A 88 -9.49 -2.11 -0.31
N ALA A 89 -8.47 -1.42 0.18
CA ALA A 89 -7.72 -1.87 1.37
C ALA A 89 -8.60 -1.90 2.62
N GLY A 90 -9.56 -0.97 2.75
CA GLY A 90 -10.51 -0.96 3.87
C GLY A 90 -11.40 -2.21 3.88
N GLN A 91 -11.95 -2.58 2.72
CA GLN A 91 -12.78 -3.78 2.56
C GLN A 91 -11.99 -5.07 2.81
N LEU A 92 -10.72 -5.14 2.39
CA LEU A 92 -9.86 -6.27 2.73
C LEU A 92 -9.68 -6.40 4.24
N MET A 93 -9.44 -5.27 4.93
CA MET A 93 -9.23 -5.26 6.38
C MET A 93 -10.49 -5.60 7.19
N GLU A 94 -11.69 -5.49 6.61
CA GLU A 94 -12.94 -5.97 7.23
C GLU A 94 -12.98 -7.50 7.33
N ALA A 95 -12.25 -8.22 6.48
CA ALA A 95 -12.15 -9.68 6.53
C ALA A 95 -11.16 -10.18 7.60
N CYS A 96 -10.34 -9.29 8.20
CA CYS A 96 -9.40 -9.66 9.25
C CYS A 96 -10.11 -10.17 10.50
N ARG A 97 -9.60 -11.27 11.05
CA ARG A 97 -9.96 -11.70 12.40
C ARG A 97 -9.58 -10.63 13.43
N THR A 98 -10.32 -10.59 14.53
CA THR A 98 -10.16 -9.58 15.58
C THR A 98 -9.26 -10.02 16.71
N HIS A 99 -9.08 -11.32 16.91
CA HIS A 99 -8.24 -11.91 17.96
C HIS A 99 -6.82 -12.18 17.48
N GLU A 100 -5.87 -12.08 18.40
CA GLU A 100 -4.48 -12.45 18.17
C GLU A 100 -4.28 -13.95 18.50
N PRO A 101 -3.32 -14.64 17.83
CA PRO A 101 -2.37 -14.14 16.83
C PRO A 101 -2.90 -14.09 15.38
N GLU A 102 -4.11 -14.58 15.13
CA GLU A 102 -4.68 -14.71 13.78
C GLU A 102 -4.82 -13.38 13.05
N ARG A 103 -5.11 -12.30 13.77
CA ARG A 103 -5.17 -10.96 13.21
C ARG A 103 -3.85 -10.54 12.57
N LEU A 104 -2.71 -10.80 13.21
CA LEU A 104 -1.40 -10.48 12.64
C LEU A 104 -1.20 -11.22 11.31
N LEU A 105 -1.52 -12.51 11.28
CA LEU A 105 -1.42 -13.32 10.07
C LEU A 105 -2.28 -12.76 8.93
N ASP A 106 -3.54 -12.41 9.22
CA ASP A 106 -4.46 -11.86 8.22
C ASP A 106 -3.95 -10.53 7.65
N VAL A 107 -3.42 -9.65 8.51
CA VAL A 107 -2.86 -8.37 8.07
C VAL A 107 -1.65 -8.59 7.17
N LEU A 108 -0.75 -9.51 7.50
CA LEU A 108 0.41 -9.82 6.66
C LEU A 108 0.01 -10.42 5.31
N ILE A 109 -1.01 -11.27 5.27
CA ILE A 109 -1.57 -11.81 4.02
C ILE A 109 -2.19 -10.70 3.17
N ILE A 110 -2.96 -9.79 3.77
CA ILE A 110 -3.55 -8.66 3.06
C ILE A 110 -2.49 -7.71 2.52
N CYS A 111 -1.45 -7.40 3.30
CA CYS A 111 -0.30 -6.64 2.79
C CYS A 111 0.31 -7.36 1.59
N SER A 112 0.56 -8.67 1.69
CA SER A 112 1.08 -9.43 0.55
C SER A 112 0.15 -9.44 -0.66
N LEU A 113 -1.18 -9.36 -0.48
CA LEU A 113 -2.16 -9.30 -1.56
C LEU A 113 -2.15 -7.93 -2.26
N ILE A 114 -1.97 -6.85 -1.50
CA ILE A 114 -1.91 -5.49 -2.04
C ILE A 114 -0.64 -5.30 -2.89
N GLU A 115 0.46 -5.97 -2.53
CA GLU A 115 1.75 -5.91 -3.23
C GLU A 115 1.93 -6.96 -4.35
N SER A 116 1.00 -7.92 -4.51
CA SER A 116 1.07 -8.97 -5.57
C SER A 116 0.43 -8.48 -6.86
#